data_AF-A0AAU8RJF6-F1
#
_entry.id   AF-A0AAU8RJF6-F1
#
_cell.length_a   1.000
_cell.length_b   1.000
_cell.length_c   1.000
_cell.angle_alpha   90.00
_cell.angle_beta   90.00
_cell.angle_gamma   90.00
#
_symmetry.space_group_name_H-M   'P 1'
#
loop_
_entity.id
_entity.type
_entity.pdbx_description
1 polymer ?
#
loop_
_entity_poly.entity_id
_entity_poly.type
_entity_poly.pdbx_seq_one_letter_code
_entity_poly.pdbx_strand_id
1 'polypeptide(L)'
;MKLSPLSFILFFLISGCCKDVIENTYTLNDYDKAIIPYTTSQELLFTDNNGVEVLALSTPRISTVEARRDGPDSCRITEIEEVSSTLTFSAIDLTLDIIVTAAIDRAFGINTLTSMDTYYQSRFQLSCEAIVNMPLEAQVTTYSKHDFDFDNVYVFQDCTENSSIENIVFSVTRGLEFIAFTDGRYLKLND
;
A
#
# COMPACT_ATOMS: atom_id res chain seq x y z
N MET A 1 -23.12 -65.24 9.77
CA MET A 1 -22.70 -64.20 10.73
C MET A 1 -23.01 -62.84 10.13
N LYS A 2 -23.94 -62.09 10.72
CA LYS A 2 -24.30 -60.74 10.25
C LYS A 2 -23.20 -59.78 10.68
N LEU A 3 -22.37 -59.32 9.75
CA LEU A 3 -21.46 -58.21 10.03
C LEU A 3 -22.32 -56.96 10.26
N SER A 4 -22.25 -56.42 11.47
CA SER A 4 -22.89 -55.16 11.84
C SER A 4 -22.23 -54.02 11.04
N PRO A 5 -22.98 -53.18 10.32
CA PRO A 5 -22.43 -52.07 9.54
C PRO A 5 -22.01 -50.88 10.42
N LEU A 6 -22.16 -50.97 11.75
CA LEU A 6 -21.91 -49.83 12.65
C LEU A 6 -20.43 -49.49 12.84
N SER A 7 -19.50 -50.41 12.55
CA SER A 7 -18.08 -50.18 12.85
C SER A 7 -17.32 -49.40 11.76
N PHE A 8 -17.89 -49.24 10.56
CA PHE A 8 -17.26 -48.52 9.45
C PHE A 8 -17.60 -47.01 9.43
N ILE A 9 -18.63 -46.59 10.18
CA ILE A 9 -19.12 -45.20 10.19
C ILE A 9 -18.30 -44.33 11.17
N LEU A 10 -17.62 -44.92 12.16
CA LEU A 10 -16.88 -44.15 13.17
C LEU A 10 -15.52 -43.63 12.68
N PHE A 11 -14.95 -44.22 11.62
CA PHE A 11 -13.65 -43.79 11.08
C PHE A 11 -13.75 -42.53 10.19
N PHE A 12 -14.93 -42.20 9.67
CA PHE A 12 -15.17 -41.01 8.84
C PHE A 12 -15.47 -39.75 9.64
N LEU A 13 -15.64 -39.83 10.96
CA LEU A 13 -15.97 -38.69 11.82
C LEU A 13 -14.73 -37.96 12.39
N ILE A 14 -13.52 -38.46 12.12
CA ILE A 14 -12.27 -37.91 12.68
C ILE A 14 -11.37 -37.25 11.61
N SER A 15 -11.78 -37.29 10.33
CA SER A 15 -11.16 -36.54 9.22
C SER A 15 -12.03 -35.32 8.90
N GLY A 16 -11.63 -34.07 9.06
CA GLY A 16 -10.35 -33.52 9.44
C GLY A 16 -10.49 -32.01 9.58
N CYS A 17 -10.77 -31.52 10.79
CA CYS A 17 -10.44 -30.14 11.13
C CYS A 17 -8.91 -30.12 11.29
N CYS A 18 -8.19 -29.77 10.23
CA CYS A 18 -6.81 -29.39 10.41
C CYS A 18 -6.77 -28.18 11.36
N LYS A 19 -5.76 -28.13 12.23
CA LYS A 19 -5.55 -26.99 13.11
C LYS A 19 -4.70 -25.98 12.36
N ASP A 20 -5.04 -24.71 12.47
CA ASP A 20 -4.23 -23.63 11.91
C ASP A 20 -2.78 -23.69 12.41
N VAL A 21 -1.86 -23.64 11.45
CA VAL A 21 -0.42 -23.60 11.65
C VAL A 21 0.10 -22.39 10.91
N ILE A 22 0.75 -21.48 11.65
CA ILE A 22 1.53 -20.40 11.04
C ILE A 22 2.76 -21.03 10.39
N GLU A 23 2.82 -20.96 9.06
CA GLU A 23 3.93 -21.48 8.28
C GLU A 23 5.02 -20.43 8.11
N ASN A 24 4.62 -19.19 7.83
CA ASN A 24 5.53 -18.08 7.56
C ASN A 24 5.02 -16.81 8.26
N THR A 25 5.96 -15.99 8.71
CA THR A 25 5.69 -14.63 9.18
C THR A 25 6.65 -13.68 8.48
N TYR A 26 6.11 -12.74 7.72
CA TYR A 26 6.87 -11.71 7.05
C TYR A 26 6.72 -10.39 7.83
N THR A 27 7.85 -9.81 8.21
CA THR A 27 7.90 -8.57 9.00
C THR A 27 8.67 -7.48 8.25
N LEU A 28 8.26 -6.24 8.46
CA LEU A 28 8.96 -5.06 7.95
C LEU A 28 10.16 -4.76 8.86
N ASN A 29 11.24 -4.23 8.29
CA ASN A 29 12.34 -3.68 9.08
C ASN A 29 12.02 -2.24 9.54
N ASP A 30 12.87 -1.68 10.41
CA ASP A 30 12.64 -0.33 10.95
C ASP A 30 12.61 0.75 9.88
N TYR A 31 13.43 0.60 8.82
CA TYR A 31 13.43 1.52 7.68
C TYR A 31 12.07 1.52 6.98
N ASP A 32 11.59 0.33 6.59
CA ASP A 32 10.34 0.16 5.84
C ASP A 32 9.13 0.68 6.65
N LYS A 33 9.10 0.43 7.96
CA LYS A 33 8.09 0.98 8.87
C LYS A 33 8.16 2.50 8.99
N ALA A 34 9.33 3.08 8.80
CA ALA A 34 9.57 4.51 8.91
C ALA A 34 9.25 5.28 7.62
N ILE A 35 9.19 4.63 6.46
CA ILE A 35 8.95 5.24 5.14
C ILE A 35 7.73 6.15 5.14
N ILE A 36 6.61 5.71 5.74
CA ILE A 36 5.42 6.55 5.89
C ILE A 36 5.62 7.43 7.15
N PRO A 37 5.84 8.76 7.06
CA PRO A 37 6.30 9.54 8.20
C PRO A 37 5.17 10.06 9.11
N TYR A 38 3.92 9.79 8.76
CA TYR A 38 2.76 10.33 9.46
C TYR A 38 2.54 9.60 10.78
N THR A 39 3.05 10.12 11.90
CA THR A 39 2.87 9.48 13.23
C THR A 39 1.64 10.00 13.97
N THR A 40 1.09 11.13 13.52
CA THR A 40 -0.16 11.73 13.97
C THR A 40 -0.94 12.21 12.75
N SER A 41 -2.23 12.50 12.93
CA SER A 41 -2.96 13.27 11.92
C SER A 41 -2.34 14.65 11.79
N GLN A 42 -2.06 15.05 10.55
CA GLN A 42 -1.51 16.36 10.24
C GLN A 42 -2.13 16.90 8.96
N GLU A 43 -2.24 18.22 8.93
CA GLU A 43 -2.63 18.97 7.74
C GLU A 43 -1.38 19.27 6.92
N LEU A 44 -1.45 18.97 5.62
CA LEU A 44 -0.39 19.19 4.64
C LEU A 44 -0.93 20.13 3.59
N LEU A 45 -0.27 21.28 3.41
CA LEU A 45 -0.70 22.32 2.49
C LEU A 45 0.03 22.16 1.16
N PHE A 46 -0.72 21.98 0.08
CA PHE A 46 -0.20 21.88 -1.27
C PHE A 46 -0.57 23.12 -2.07
N THR A 47 0.24 23.48 -3.05
CA THR A 47 -0.06 24.55 -4.01
C THR A 47 -0.20 23.96 -5.42
N ASP A 48 -1.24 24.37 -6.14
CA ASP A 48 -1.45 24.01 -7.54
C ASP A 48 -0.64 24.89 -8.50
N ASN A 49 -0.72 24.60 -9.80
CA ASN A 49 -0.04 25.37 -10.85
C ASN A 49 -0.52 26.83 -10.99
N ASN A 50 -1.61 27.23 -10.34
CA ASN A 50 -2.14 28.60 -10.33
C ASN A 50 -1.83 29.34 -9.02
N GLY A 51 -1.14 28.71 -8.07
CA GLY A 51 -0.90 29.28 -6.74
C GLY A 51 -2.06 29.08 -5.77
N VAL A 52 -3.04 28.24 -6.08
CA VAL A 52 -4.17 27.92 -5.21
C VAL A 52 -3.74 26.86 -4.20
N GLU A 53 -4.00 27.15 -2.93
CA GLU A 53 -3.73 26.22 -1.84
C GLU A 53 -4.80 25.13 -1.74
N VAL A 54 -4.35 23.89 -1.61
CA VAL A 54 -5.16 22.68 -1.46
C VAL A 54 -4.69 21.95 -0.21
N LEU A 55 -5.60 21.78 0.75
CA LEU A 55 -5.32 21.09 1.99
C LEU A 55 -5.49 19.58 1.84
N ALA A 56 -4.54 18.83 2.38
CA ALA A 56 -4.62 17.39 2.55
C ALA A 56 -4.55 17.03 4.04
N LEU A 57 -5.35 16.06 4.48
CA LEU A 57 -5.34 15.56 5.85
C LEU A 57 -4.82 14.13 5.88
N SER A 58 -3.75 13.89 6.65
CA SER A 58 -3.23 12.54 6.85
C SER A 58 -3.90 11.85 8.05
N THR A 59 -3.94 10.53 8.01
CA THR A 59 -4.12 9.70 9.20
C THR A 59 -2.76 9.34 9.82
N PRO A 60 -2.72 8.95 11.10
CA PRO A 60 -1.53 8.33 11.66
C PRO A 60 -1.29 7.00 10.95
N ARG A 61 -0.03 6.68 10.65
CA ARG A 61 0.37 5.38 10.15
C ARG A 61 0.01 4.31 11.17
N ILE A 62 -0.55 3.21 10.69
CA ILE A 62 -0.94 2.06 11.51
C ILE A 62 -0.14 0.87 11.03
N SER A 63 0.38 0.08 11.98
CA SER A 63 0.98 -1.21 11.70
C SER A 63 0.01 -2.33 12.06
N THR A 64 -0.24 -3.23 11.12
CA THR A 64 -1.11 -4.39 11.30
C THR A 64 -0.39 -5.66 10.88
N VAL A 65 -0.82 -6.80 11.41
CA VAL A 65 -0.39 -8.12 10.95
C VAL A 65 -1.63 -8.87 10.48
N GLU A 66 -1.68 -9.17 9.20
CA GLU A 66 -2.77 -9.93 8.59
C GLU A 66 -2.40 -11.40 8.48
N ALA A 67 -3.26 -12.28 8.97
CA ALA A 67 -3.13 -13.71 8.80
C ALA A 67 -3.88 -14.17 7.53
N ARG A 68 -3.12 -14.54 6.49
CA ARG A 68 -3.67 -15.03 5.21
C ARG A 68 -3.60 -16.55 5.14
N ARG A 69 -4.65 -17.17 4.61
CA ARG A 69 -4.75 -18.62 4.41
C ARG A 69 -4.62 -18.93 2.92
N ASP A 70 -3.84 -19.95 2.57
CA ASP A 70 -3.56 -20.34 1.16
C ASP A 70 -4.76 -20.94 0.40
N GLY A 71 -5.96 -20.89 1.00
CA GLY A 71 -7.20 -21.43 0.43
C GLY A 71 -8.20 -21.82 1.51
N PRO A 72 -9.48 -22.04 1.16
CA PRO A 72 -10.54 -22.32 2.13
C PRO A 72 -10.30 -23.57 2.98
N ASP A 73 -9.62 -24.58 2.41
CA ASP A 73 -9.36 -25.87 3.08
C ASP A 73 -7.92 -26.00 3.63
N SER A 74 -7.06 -25.00 3.40
CA SER A 74 -5.68 -25.02 3.88
C SER A 74 -5.64 -24.64 5.36
N CYS A 75 -4.87 -25.35 6.19
CA CYS A 75 -4.59 -24.90 7.56
C CYS A 75 -3.26 -24.18 7.72
N ARG A 76 -2.67 -23.77 6.60
CA ARG A 76 -1.42 -23.03 6.57
C ARG A 76 -1.75 -21.55 6.55
N ILE A 77 -1.23 -20.84 7.54
CA ILE A 77 -1.38 -19.39 7.67
C ILE A 77 -0.02 -18.75 7.38
N THR A 78 -0.06 -17.71 6.55
CA THR A 78 1.05 -16.79 6.36
C THR A 78 0.67 -15.46 7.01
N GLU A 79 1.46 -15.00 7.95
CA GLU A 79 1.32 -13.68 8.56
C GLU A 79 2.12 -12.65 7.78
N ILE A 80 1.49 -11.51 7.48
CA ILE A 80 2.07 -10.41 6.71
C ILE A 80 1.90 -9.13 7.51
N GLU A 81 3.02 -8.51 7.87
CA GLU A 81 3.01 -7.16 8.44
C GLU A 81 2.78 -6.12 7.35
N GLU A 82 1.93 -5.14 7.65
CA GLU A 82 1.64 -4.00 6.81
C GLU A 82 1.76 -2.71 7.63
N VAL A 83 2.26 -1.65 7.02
CA VAL A 83 2.15 -0.29 7.52
C VAL A 83 1.39 0.53 6.49
N SER A 84 0.31 1.18 6.92
CA SER A 84 -0.53 1.97 6.03
C SER A 84 -0.92 3.30 6.64
N SER A 85 -1.24 4.26 5.77
CA SER A 85 -1.79 5.56 6.12
C SER A 85 -2.57 6.10 4.95
N THR A 86 -3.54 6.95 5.22
CA THR A 86 -4.29 7.67 4.20
C THR A 86 -3.92 9.15 4.17
N LEU A 87 -4.06 9.76 3.00
CA LEU A 87 -3.99 11.20 2.79
C LEU A 87 -5.17 11.65 1.93
N THR A 88 -6.03 12.52 2.48
CA THR A 88 -7.29 12.92 1.83
C THR A 88 -7.27 14.39 1.44
N PHE A 89 -7.54 14.67 0.17
CA PHE A 89 -7.72 15.98 -0.44
C PHE A 89 -9.20 16.23 -0.73
N SER A 90 -9.95 16.76 0.25
CA SER A 90 -11.40 16.93 0.10
C SER A 90 -11.80 17.89 -1.03
N ALA A 91 -10.96 18.90 -1.33
CA ALA A 91 -11.27 19.91 -2.35
C ALA A 91 -11.26 19.36 -3.79
N ILE A 92 -10.55 18.25 -4.02
CA ILE A 92 -10.42 17.62 -5.35
C ILE A 92 -10.93 16.18 -5.36
N ASP A 93 -11.65 15.77 -4.31
CA ASP A 93 -12.20 14.43 -4.12
C ASP A 93 -11.19 13.30 -4.40
N LEU A 94 -10.01 13.39 -3.78
CA LEU A 94 -8.94 12.42 -3.92
C LEU A 94 -8.51 11.91 -2.55
N THR A 95 -8.45 10.59 -2.39
CA THR A 95 -7.78 9.96 -1.25
C THR A 95 -6.68 9.04 -1.77
N LEU A 96 -5.50 9.17 -1.17
CA LEU A 96 -4.37 8.28 -1.36
C LEU A 96 -4.30 7.32 -0.19
N ASP A 97 -4.31 6.03 -0.49
CA ASP A 97 -4.05 4.96 0.48
C ASP A 97 -2.62 4.45 0.26
N ILE A 98 -1.75 4.74 1.22
CA ILE A 98 -0.31 4.56 1.13
C ILE A 98 0.06 3.34 1.95
N ILE A 99 0.65 2.33 1.32
CA ILE A 99 0.84 1.01 1.94
C ILE A 99 2.25 0.48 1.71
N VAL A 100 2.89 0.03 2.79
CA VAL A 100 4.12 -0.78 2.76
C VAL A 100 3.78 -2.17 3.31
N THR A 101 4.04 -3.22 2.55
CA THR A 101 3.68 -4.61 2.92
C THR A 101 4.91 -5.51 2.96
N ALA A 102 5.06 -6.29 4.03
CA ALA A 102 6.04 -7.38 4.13
C ALA A 102 5.51 -8.60 3.37
N ALA A 103 5.68 -8.64 2.06
CA ALA A 103 5.47 -9.86 1.27
C ALA A 103 6.80 -10.46 0.82
N ILE A 104 6.75 -11.64 0.17
CA ILE A 104 7.92 -12.25 -0.52
C ILE A 104 8.62 -11.18 -1.37
N ASP A 105 7.82 -10.36 -2.03
CA ASP A 105 8.23 -9.15 -2.72
C ASP A 105 7.74 -7.96 -1.91
N ARG A 106 8.63 -7.32 -1.13
CA ARG A 106 8.28 -6.12 -0.36
C ARG A 106 7.66 -5.11 -1.30
N ALA A 107 6.44 -4.70 -0.99
CA ALA A 107 5.69 -3.78 -1.83
C ALA A 107 5.57 -2.45 -1.12
N PHE A 108 5.94 -1.37 -1.81
CA PHE A 108 5.53 -0.03 -1.46
C PHE A 108 4.65 0.48 -2.60
N GLY A 109 3.42 0.89 -2.28
CA GLY A 109 2.44 1.31 -3.26
C GLY A 109 1.49 2.37 -2.73
N ILE A 110 0.82 3.04 -3.66
CA ILE A 110 -0.24 3.99 -3.37
C ILE A 110 -1.47 3.58 -4.18
N ASN A 111 -2.63 3.47 -3.55
CA ASN A 111 -3.89 3.32 -4.25
C ASN A 111 -4.67 4.64 -4.19
N THR A 112 -5.45 4.92 -5.23
CA THR A 112 -6.33 6.10 -5.26
C THR A 112 -7.79 5.72 -5.08
N LEU A 113 -8.52 6.58 -4.37
CA LEU A 113 -9.96 6.46 -4.12
C LEU A 113 -10.61 7.83 -4.32
N THR A 114 -11.86 7.85 -4.76
CA THR A 114 -12.73 9.03 -4.71
C THR A 114 -13.94 8.75 -3.82
N SER A 115 -14.68 9.79 -3.42
CA SER A 115 -15.88 9.64 -2.60
C SER A 115 -16.97 8.77 -3.23
N MET A 116 -16.94 8.59 -4.55
CA MET A 116 -17.92 7.80 -5.29
C MET A 116 -17.57 6.32 -5.42
N ASP A 117 -16.34 5.91 -5.08
CA ASP A 117 -15.88 4.55 -5.31
C ASP A 117 -15.91 3.68 -4.06
N THR A 118 -16.17 2.40 -4.29
CA THR A 118 -16.02 1.33 -3.28
C THR A 118 -14.76 0.49 -3.50
N TYR A 119 -14.03 0.74 -4.58
CA TYR A 119 -12.80 0.06 -4.99
C TYR A 119 -11.74 1.08 -5.40
N TYR A 120 -10.46 0.68 -5.35
CA TYR A 120 -9.36 1.51 -5.81
C TYR A 120 -9.49 1.82 -7.31
N GLN A 121 -9.38 3.10 -7.67
CA GLN A 121 -9.44 3.54 -9.07
C GLN A 121 -8.13 3.25 -9.81
N SER A 122 -7.01 3.47 -9.15
CA SER A 122 -5.68 3.31 -9.73
C SER A 122 -4.71 2.76 -8.70
N ARG A 123 -3.68 2.06 -9.20
CA ARG A 123 -2.63 1.46 -8.39
C ARG A 123 -1.29 1.98 -8.85
N PHE A 124 -0.63 2.70 -7.96
CA PHE A 124 0.67 3.30 -8.16
C PHE A 124 1.76 2.44 -7.53
N GLN A 125 2.78 2.08 -8.31
CA GLN A 125 3.93 1.29 -7.84
C GLN A 125 5.24 1.92 -8.30
N LEU A 126 6.36 1.52 -7.67
CA LEU A 126 7.71 1.98 -8.05
C LEU A 126 8.16 1.42 -9.42
N SER A 127 7.59 0.30 -9.85
CA SER A 127 7.79 -0.28 -11.18
C SER A 127 6.57 -1.11 -11.58
N CYS A 128 6.08 -0.95 -12.81
CA CYS A 128 4.94 -1.71 -13.32
C CYS A 128 5.35 -2.99 -14.08
N GLU A 129 6.61 -3.10 -14.50
CA GLU A 129 7.06 -4.17 -15.40
C GLU A 129 7.79 -5.32 -14.68
N ALA A 130 8.31 -5.10 -13.47
CA ALA A 130 9.07 -6.12 -12.76
C ALA A 130 8.93 -6.04 -11.24
N ILE A 131 8.97 -7.21 -10.61
CA ILE A 131 9.27 -7.32 -9.18
C ILE A 131 10.66 -6.75 -8.97
N VAL A 132 10.73 -5.60 -8.30
CA VAL A 132 12.01 -4.98 -7.94
C VAL A 132 12.58 -5.75 -6.75
N ASN A 133 13.48 -6.69 -7.03
CA ASN A 133 14.21 -7.43 -6.00
C ASN A 133 15.35 -6.57 -5.41
N MET A 134 15.01 -5.40 -4.90
CA MET A 134 15.92 -4.49 -4.20
C MET A 134 15.27 -3.98 -2.93
N PRO A 135 16.03 -3.79 -1.82
CA PRO A 135 15.51 -3.13 -0.63
C PRO A 135 14.91 -1.76 -0.95
N LEU A 136 13.84 -1.36 -0.25
CA LEU A 136 13.20 -0.05 -0.48
C LEU A 136 14.17 1.12 -0.27
N GLU A 137 15.15 1.00 0.63
CA GLU A 137 16.19 2.01 0.83
C GLU A 137 17.05 2.24 -0.43
N ALA A 138 17.29 1.21 -1.23
CA ALA A 138 18.07 1.32 -2.46
C ALA A 138 17.25 1.83 -3.66
N GLN A 139 15.94 1.99 -3.51
CA GLN A 139 15.04 2.43 -4.58
C GLN A 139 14.76 3.95 -4.54
N VAL A 140 15.29 4.67 -3.54
CA VAL A 140 15.20 6.13 -3.52
C VAL A 140 16.06 6.74 -4.62
N THR A 141 15.59 7.84 -5.20
CA THR A 141 16.25 8.51 -6.31
C THR A 141 16.18 10.03 -6.18
N THR A 142 16.91 10.73 -7.04
CA THR A 142 16.62 12.11 -7.41
C THR A 142 15.59 12.14 -8.53
N TYR A 143 14.72 13.14 -8.55
CA TYR A 143 13.71 13.32 -9.60
C TYR A 143 13.49 14.80 -9.89
N SER A 144 13.29 15.13 -11.16
CA SER A 144 13.03 16.51 -11.59
C SER A 144 11.82 16.56 -12.51
N LYS A 145 10.88 17.47 -12.22
CA LYS A 145 9.66 17.69 -13.03
C LYS A 145 9.11 19.09 -12.73
N HIS A 146 8.62 19.79 -13.76
CA HIS A 146 8.04 21.14 -13.64
C HIS A 146 8.96 22.16 -12.94
N ASP A 147 10.26 22.14 -13.27
CA ASP A 147 11.30 23.00 -12.65
C ASP A 147 11.46 22.81 -11.13
N PHE A 148 10.96 21.69 -10.61
CA PHE A 148 11.19 21.25 -9.24
C PHE A 148 12.14 20.06 -9.22
N ASP A 149 13.09 20.13 -8.28
CA ASP A 149 14.02 19.06 -7.99
C ASP A 149 13.65 18.43 -6.64
N PHE A 150 13.71 17.10 -6.60
CA PHE A 150 13.39 16.28 -5.44
C PHE A 150 14.54 15.30 -5.18
N ASP A 151 14.96 15.18 -3.93
CA ASP A 151 16.05 14.31 -3.50
C ASP A 151 15.56 13.29 -2.47
N ASN A 152 16.12 12.07 -2.51
CA ASN A 152 15.76 10.98 -1.60
C ASN A 152 14.25 10.65 -1.63
N VAL A 153 13.71 10.56 -2.84
CA VAL A 153 12.28 10.32 -3.08
C VAL A 153 12.02 9.00 -3.77
N TYR A 154 10.82 8.48 -3.56
CA TYR A 154 10.19 7.45 -4.35
C TYR A 154 9.33 8.10 -5.44
N VAL A 155 9.41 7.58 -6.66
CA VAL A 155 8.59 8.04 -7.79
C VAL A 155 7.68 6.90 -8.21
N PHE A 156 6.39 7.06 -7.94
CA PHE A 156 5.38 6.07 -8.29
C PHE A 156 4.74 6.35 -9.65
N GLN A 157 4.47 5.29 -10.38
CA GLN A 157 3.83 5.31 -11.69
C GLN A 157 2.50 4.55 -11.64
N ASP A 158 1.50 5.02 -12.40
CA ASP A 158 0.23 4.32 -12.54
C ASP A 158 0.43 3.01 -13.32
N CYS A 159 0.19 1.87 -12.67
CA CYS A 159 0.27 0.55 -13.29
C CYS A 159 -1.08 0.04 -13.80
N THR A 160 -2.11 0.90 -13.82
CA THR A 160 -3.45 0.58 -14.31
C THR A 160 -3.82 1.32 -15.60
N GLU A 161 -3.04 2.33 -15.99
CA GLU A 161 -3.26 3.22 -17.15
C GLU A 161 -4.65 3.91 -17.16
N ASN A 162 -5.31 3.98 -16.02
CA ASN A 162 -6.67 4.54 -15.89
C ASN A 162 -6.70 5.81 -15.02
N SER A 163 -5.55 6.28 -14.55
CA SER A 163 -5.49 7.44 -13.66
C SER A 163 -5.40 8.77 -14.42
N SER A 164 -6.00 9.81 -13.83
CA SER A 164 -5.72 11.20 -14.19
C SER A 164 -4.37 11.69 -13.63
N ILE A 165 -3.75 10.91 -12.75
CA ILE A 165 -2.44 11.18 -12.16
C ILE A 165 -1.37 10.47 -13.01
N GLU A 166 -0.37 11.23 -13.46
CA GLU A 166 0.79 10.71 -14.20
C GLU A 166 1.78 10.01 -13.26
N ASN A 167 2.18 10.70 -12.19
CA ASN A 167 3.11 10.18 -11.19
C ASN A 167 2.92 10.85 -9.83
N ILE A 168 3.43 10.17 -8.80
CA ILE A 168 3.41 10.63 -7.41
C ILE A 168 4.84 10.60 -6.88
N VAL A 169 5.30 11.70 -6.27
CA VAL A 169 6.62 11.79 -5.65
C VAL A 169 6.46 11.79 -4.12
N PHE A 170 7.16 10.87 -3.47
CA PHE A 170 7.06 10.63 -2.04
C PHE A 170 8.44 10.61 -1.39
N SER A 171 8.71 11.59 -0.53
CA SER A 171 9.93 11.68 0.29
C SER A 171 9.88 10.74 1.49
N VAL A 172 11.02 10.15 1.83
CA VAL A 172 11.24 9.41 3.09
C VAL A 172 11.06 10.25 4.36
N THR A 173 11.29 11.56 4.31
CA THR A 173 11.17 12.47 5.47
C THR A 173 9.82 13.16 5.60
N ARG A 174 9.28 13.70 4.50
CA ARG A 174 8.07 14.55 4.50
C ARG A 174 6.81 13.83 4.05
N GLY A 175 6.96 12.66 3.43
CA GLY A 175 5.85 11.91 2.85
C GLY A 175 5.56 12.40 1.44
N LEU A 176 4.30 12.60 1.09
CA LEU A 176 3.92 13.06 -0.24
C LEU A 176 4.43 14.48 -0.50
N GLU A 177 5.25 14.67 -1.54
CA GLU A 177 5.76 15.99 -1.93
C GLU A 177 5.14 16.52 -3.22
N PHE A 178 4.76 15.64 -4.14
CA PHE A 178 4.28 16.07 -5.46
C PHE A 178 3.30 15.07 -6.07
N ILE A 179 2.28 15.59 -6.77
CA ILE A 179 1.40 14.83 -7.65
C ILE A 179 1.42 15.52 -9.02
N ALA A 180 1.81 14.79 -10.05
CA ALA A 180 1.70 15.24 -11.44
C ALA A 180 0.43 14.68 -12.07
N PHE A 181 -0.34 15.49 -12.78
CA PHE A 181 -1.52 15.06 -13.53
C PHE A 181 -1.21 14.93 -15.02
N THR A 182 -1.93 14.03 -15.71
CA THR A 182 -1.73 13.76 -17.14
C THR A 182 -2.07 14.94 -18.05
N ASP A 183 -2.81 15.92 -17.54
CA ASP A 183 -3.13 17.19 -18.22
C ASP A 183 -2.09 18.30 -17.99
N GLY A 184 -0.99 18.00 -17.30
CA GLY A 184 0.11 18.93 -17.02
C GLY A 184 -0.10 19.80 -15.77
N ARG A 185 -1.23 19.66 -15.06
CA ARG A 185 -1.40 20.26 -13.72
C ARG A 185 -0.55 19.52 -12.69
N TYR A 186 -0.34 20.14 -11.53
CA TYR A 186 0.34 19.51 -10.41
C TYR A 186 -0.20 20.00 -9.06
N LEU A 187 0.13 19.24 -8.01
CA LEU A 187 0.10 19.68 -6.62
C LEU A 187 1.49 19.51 -6.02
N LYS A 188 2.03 20.56 -5.39
CA LYS A 188 3.33 20.54 -4.71
C LYS A 188 3.18 20.87 -3.24
N LEU A 189 3.79 20.09 -2.36
CA LEU A 189 3.80 20.36 -0.92
C LEU A 189 4.53 21.67 -0.64
N ASN A 190 3.92 22.53 0.18
CA ASN A 190 4.55 23.77 0.65
C ASN A 190 5.61 23.47 1.70
N ASP A 191 6.69 24.24 1.69
CA ASP A 191 7.78 24.18 2.69
C ASP A 191 7.36 24.61 4.09
#